data_AF-A0A970UQD4-F1
#
_entry.id   AF-A0A970UQD4-F1
#
_cell.length_a   1.000
_cell.length_b   1.000
_cell.length_c   1.000
_cell.angle_alpha   90.00
_cell.angle_beta   90.00
_cell.angle_gamma   90.00
#
_symmetry.space_group_name_H-M   'P 1'
#
loop_
_entity.id
_entity.type
_entity.pdbx_description
1 polymer ?
#
loop_
_entity_poly.entity_id
_entity_poly.type
_entity_poly.pdbx_seq_one_letter_code
_entity_poly.pdbx_strand_id
1 'polypeptide(L)'
;MPRLLITILLSILLTRPAHPQARVGEWQDQLSFGRAISLVEVQGTIYCGTRSGLFYYNPETSEIRKWTKVSGLSDVDIAGLAYSEDHKTLIIAYANSNIDLLRQNTIINIPDIRRKQITGSKRINSIQITGDEAILSCGFGIIRLNLIRQEVASTYYIGPGGSHIEVF
;
A
#
# COMPACT_ATOMS: atom_id res chain seq x y z
N MET A 1 60.47 8.16 -1.59
CA MET A 1 59.48 8.73 -0.65
C MET A 1 58.19 9.20 -1.34
N PRO A 2 58.18 10.11 -2.35
CA PRO A 2 56.92 10.63 -2.92
C PRO A 2 56.14 9.61 -3.77
N ARG A 3 56.83 8.71 -4.47
CA ARG A 3 56.19 7.64 -5.25
C ARG A 3 55.40 6.64 -4.39
N LEU A 4 55.84 6.37 -3.16
CA LEU A 4 55.17 5.46 -2.22
C LEU A 4 53.89 6.09 -1.65
N LEU A 5 53.91 7.40 -1.40
CA LEU A 5 52.75 8.15 -0.92
C LEU A 5 51.63 8.20 -1.98
N ILE A 6 52.01 8.37 -3.25
CA ILE A 6 51.07 8.41 -4.37
C ILE A 6 50.41 7.04 -4.59
N THR A 7 51.15 5.93 -4.47
CA THR A 7 50.55 4.58 -4.56
C THR A 7 49.60 4.27 -3.41
N ILE A 8 49.91 4.72 -2.18
CA ILE A 8 49.03 4.56 -1.02
C ILE A 8 47.76 5.42 -1.17
N LEU A 9 47.88 6.63 -1.72
CA LEU A 9 46.71 7.48 -1.96
C LEU A 9 45.82 6.88 -3.06
N LEU A 10 46.42 6.37 -4.14
CA LEU A 10 45.68 5.77 -5.26
C LEU A 10 44.96 4.47 -4.87
N SER A 11 45.50 3.68 -3.94
CA SER A 11 44.84 2.47 -3.46
C SER A 11 43.63 2.76 -2.56
N ILE A 12 43.66 3.86 -1.79
CA ILE A 12 42.53 4.32 -0.98
C ILE A 12 41.39 4.87 -1.87
N LEU A 13 41.71 5.45 -3.03
CA LEU A 13 40.72 5.92 -4.01
C LEU A 13 40.03 4.78 -4.79
N LEU A 14 40.57 3.55 -4.76
CA LEU A 14 40.02 2.38 -5.45
C LEU A 14 39.13 1.50 -4.55
N THR A 15 39.10 1.73 -3.22
CA THR A 15 38.19 0.99 -2.34
C THR A 15 36.77 1.53 -2.45
N ARG A 16 35.97 0.91 -3.32
CA ARG A 16 34.53 1.15 -3.36
C ARG A 16 33.87 0.55 -2.12
N PRO A 17 32.96 1.26 -1.43
CA PRO A 17 32.17 0.66 -0.37
C PRO A 17 31.39 -0.52 -0.96
N ALA A 18 31.52 -1.70 -0.34
CA ALA A 18 30.75 -2.86 -0.72
C ALA A 18 29.28 -2.58 -0.40
N HIS A 19 28.42 -2.55 -1.42
CA HIS A 19 26.99 -2.57 -1.17
C HIS A 19 26.63 -3.92 -0.55
N PRO A 20 25.86 -3.97 0.55
CA PRO A 20 25.39 -5.23 1.11
C PRO A 20 24.67 -6.02 0.01
N GLN A 21 25.26 -7.14 -0.40
CA GLN A 21 24.60 -8.10 -1.28
C GLN A 21 23.52 -8.83 -0.47
N ALA A 22 22.39 -9.12 -1.12
CA ALA A 22 21.40 -10.05 -0.60
C ALA A 22 22.11 -11.32 -0.14
N ARG A 23 21.84 -11.79 1.08
CA ARG A 23 22.43 -13.06 1.50
C ARG A 23 21.86 -14.17 0.63
N VAL A 24 22.68 -15.18 0.31
CA VAL A 24 22.22 -16.36 -0.43
C VAL A 24 21.04 -16.97 0.34
N GLY A 25 19.87 -17.03 -0.30
CA GLY A 25 18.62 -17.51 0.29
C GLY A 25 17.58 -16.43 0.64
N GLU A 26 17.91 -15.14 0.52
CA GLU A 26 16.95 -14.05 0.68
C GLU A 26 16.29 -13.70 -0.66
N TRP A 27 14.95 -13.66 -0.68
CA TRP A 27 14.20 -13.14 -1.83
C TRP A 27 14.30 -11.61 -1.85
N GLN A 28 14.79 -11.05 -2.95
CA GLN A 28 14.73 -9.60 -3.22
C GLN A 28 13.78 -9.30 -4.37
N ASP A 29 12.96 -8.28 -4.21
CA ASP A 29 12.00 -7.82 -5.19
C ASP A 29 12.53 -6.63 -6.00
N GLN A 30 12.68 -6.82 -7.32
CA GLN A 30 13.02 -5.74 -8.25
C GLN A 30 11.75 -5.17 -8.90
N LEU A 31 10.92 -4.54 -8.07
CA LEU A 31 9.63 -4.03 -8.50
C LEU A 31 9.69 -2.55 -8.90
N SER A 32 8.85 -2.17 -9.87
CA SER A 32 8.75 -0.80 -10.36
C SER A 32 7.78 0.01 -9.51
N PHE A 33 8.28 1.09 -8.90
CA PHE A 33 7.48 2.04 -8.12
C PHE A 33 7.36 3.41 -8.81
N GLY A 34 7.79 3.52 -10.07
CA GLY A 34 7.88 4.81 -10.78
C GLY A 34 6.54 5.48 -11.10
N ARG A 35 5.41 4.81 -10.86
CA ARG A 35 4.06 5.36 -11.07
C ARG A 35 3.19 5.12 -9.83
N ALA A 36 2.89 6.20 -9.11
CA ALA A 36 1.86 6.20 -8.08
C ALA A 36 0.46 6.24 -8.71
N ILE A 37 -0.47 5.48 -8.15
CA ILE A 37 -1.89 5.40 -8.53
C ILE A 37 -2.73 6.21 -7.55
N SER A 38 -2.40 6.13 -6.27
CA SER A 38 -3.09 6.80 -5.18
C SER A 38 -2.06 7.29 -4.17
N LEU A 39 -2.35 8.41 -3.52
CA LEU A 39 -1.47 9.02 -2.53
C LEU A 39 -2.28 9.51 -1.33
N VAL A 40 -1.69 9.44 -0.15
CA VAL A 40 -2.22 10.05 1.07
C VAL A 40 -1.05 10.57 1.91
N GLU A 41 -1.18 11.78 2.41
CA GLU A 41 -0.22 12.36 3.34
C GLU A 41 -0.62 12.00 4.78
N VAL A 42 0.34 11.57 5.58
CA VAL A 42 0.18 11.25 6.99
C VAL A 42 1.34 11.89 7.75
N GLN A 43 1.06 12.94 8.52
CA GLN A 43 2.06 13.61 9.36
C GLN A 43 3.34 13.99 8.58
N GLY A 44 3.18 14.59 7.40
CA GLY A 44 4.30 14.97 6.51
C GLY A 44 4.95 13.80 5.74
N THR A 45 4.56 12.56 6.01
CA THR A 45 5.01 11.39 5.25
C THR A 45 4.00 11.05 4.16
N ILE A 46 4.45 10.93 2.91
CA ILE A 46 3.59 10.70 1.75
C ILE A 46 3.57 9.20 1.46
N TYR A 47 2.42 8.56 1.67
CA TYR A 47 2.18 7.17 1.28
C TYR A 47 1.67 7.12 -0.16
N CYS A 48 2.26 6.22 -0.95
CA CYS A 48 2.02 6.07 -2.38
C CYS A 48 1.69 4.61 -2.71
N GLY A 49 0.49 4.39 -3.23
CA GLY A 49 0.02 3.10 -3.72
C GLY A 49 0.42 2.93 -5.17
N THR A 50 0.98 1.78 -5.52
CA THR A 50 1.39 1.43 -6.90
C THR A 50 0.85 0.06 -7.30
N ARG A 51 1.08 -0.32 -8.56
CA ARG A 51 0.76 -1.67 -9.03
C ARG A 51 1.54 -2.76 -8.32
N SER A 52 2.76 -2.44 -7.89
CA SER A 52 3.67 -3.42 -7.30
C SER A 52 3.61 -3.48 -5.78
N GLY A 53 3.04 -2.48 -5.13
CA GLY A 53 2.97 -2.39 -3.68
C GLY A 53 2.83 -0.95 -3.19
N LEU A 54 3.01 -0.78 -1.88
CA LEU A 54 2.96 0.50 -1.19
C LEU A 54 4.38 0.99 -0.96
N PHE A 55 4.62 2.29 -1.02
CA PHE A 55 5.80 2.88 -0.42
C PHE A 55 5.45 4.18 0.27
N TYR A 56 6.29 4.64 1.20
CA TYR A 56 6.26 6.05 1.60
C TYR A 56 7.52 6.78 1.22
N TYR A 57 7.40 8.09 1.16
CA TYR A 57 8.50 9.04 1.12
C TYR A 57 8.31 10.09 2.21
N ASN A 58 9.32 10.29 3.05
CA ASN A 58 9.37 11.41 3.99
C ASN A 58 10.26 12.52 3.39
N PRO A 59 9.69 13.69 3.05
CA PRO A 59 10.45 14.78 2.43
C PRO A 59 11.54 15.39 3.33
N GLU A 60 11.37 15.34 4.65
CA GLU A 60 12.31 15.92 5.61
C GLU A 60 13.56 15.05 5.77
N THR A 61 13.39 13.73 5.87
CA THR A 61 14.49 12.77 6.07
C THR A 61 14.99 12.14 4.77
N SER A 62 14.28 12.36 3.66
CA SER A 62 14.46 11.63 2.40
C SER A 62 14.36 10.11 2.52
N GLU A 63 13.71 9.62 3.58
CA GLU A 63 13.52 8.20 3.81
C GLU A 63 12.48 7.61 2.86
N ILE A 64 12.80 6.45 2.29
CA ILE A 64 11.87 5.66 1.49
C ILE A 64 11.75 4.28 2.12
N ARG A 65 10.50 3.86 2.36
CA ARG A 65 10.19 2.50 2.78
C ARG A 65 9.15 1.89 1.88
N LYS A 66 9.29 0.60 1.61
CA LYS A 66 8.43 -0.14 0.70
C LYS A 66 7.76 -1.30 1.43
N TRP A 67 6.52 -1.56 1.06
CA TRP A 67 5.80 -2.78 1.36
C TRP A 67 5.34 -3.43 0.08
N THR A 68 5.61 -4.72 -0.04
CA THR A 68 5.23 -5.56 -1.17
C THR A 68 4.63 -6.84 -0.63
N LYS A 69 4.19 -7.70 -1.54
CA LYS A 69 3.66 -9.02 -1.17
C LYS A 69 4.69 -9.87 -0.42
N VAL A 70 5.99 -9.69 -0.71
CA VAL A 70 7.08 -10.37 0.00
C VAL A 70 7.20 -9.87 1.44
N SER A 71 6.99 -8.58 1.67
CA SER A 71 7.08 -7.96 2.99
C SER A 71 5.74 -7.90 3.74
N GLY A 72 4.75 -8.69 3.33
CA GLY A 72 3.51 -8.91 4.08
C GLY A 72 2.23 -8.31 3.49
N LEU A 73 2.26 -7.53 2.40
CA LEU A 73 1.01 -7.12 1.74
C LEU A 73 0.26 -8.36 1.23
N SER A 74 -1.06 -8.34 1.30
CA SER A 74 -1.88 -9.50 0.91
C SER A 74 -2.08 -9.61 -0.60
N ASP A 75 -1.97 -8.48 -1.31
CA ASP A 75 -2.15 -8.45 -2.76
C ASP A 75 -1.27 -7.40 -3.48
N VAL A 76 -1.40 -7.37 -4.80
CA VAL A 76 -0.80 -6.38 -5.71
C VAL A 76 -1.90 -5.56 -6.39
N ASP A 77 -1.53 -4.59 -7.23
CA ASP A 77 -2.45 -3.67 -7.90
C ASP A 77 -3.29 -2.84 -6.92
N ILE A 78 -2.63 -1.98 -6.12
CA ILE A 78 -3.31 -1.02 -5.25
C ILE A 78 -4.14 -0.05 -6.10
N ALA A 79 -5.42 0.08 -5.78
CA ALA A 79 -6.39 0.93 -6.45
C ALA A 79 -6.68 2.21 -5.68
N GLY A 80 -6.59 2.19 -4.34
CA GLY A 80 -6.89 3.35 -3.51
C GLY A 80 -6.26 3.27 -2.13
N LEU A 81 -5.97 4.43 -1.56
CA LEU A 81 -5.48 4.60 -0.19
C LEU A 81 -6.38 5.58 0.54
N ALA A 82 -6.55 5.38 1.85
CA ALA A 82 -7.13 6.37 2.76
C ALA A 82 -6.53 6.18 4.15
N TYR A 83 -6.42 7.26 4.93
CA TYR A 83 -5.84 7.20 6.28
C TYR A 83 -6.85 7.67 7.32
N SER A 84 -7.09 6.83 8.33
CA SER A 84 -7.87 7.20 9.52
C SER A 84 -6.91 7.72 10.58
N GLU A 85 -6.99 9.02 10.87
CA GLU A 85 -6.24 9.67 11.94
C GLU A 85 -6.65 9.11 13.31
N ASP A 86 -7.95 8.99 13.57
CA ASP A 86 -8.52 8.52 14.83
C ASP A 86 -8.01 7.12 15.22
N HIS A 87 -7.85 6.24 14.22
CA HIS A 87 -7.36 4.87 14.44
C HIS A 87 -5.91 4.66 14.03
N LYS A 88 -5.21 5.70 13.57
CA LYS A 88 -3.84 5.63 13.05
C LYS A 88 -3.66 4.47 12.05
N THR A 89 -4.61 4.33 11.13
CA THR A 89 -4.72 3.17 10.24
C THR A 89 -4.75 3.61 8.78
N LEU A 90 -3.81 3.11 7.99
CA LEU A 90 -3.84 3.24 6.55
C LEU A 90 -4.66 2.09 5.96
N ILE A 91 -5.71 2.44 5.22
CA ILE A 91 -6.54 1.51 4.45
C ILE A 91 -5.94 1.41 3.06
N ILE A 92 -5.66 0.18 2.63
CA ILE A 92 -5.06 -0.16 1.34
C ILE A 92 -6.09 -0.99 0.57
N ALA A 93 -6.72 -0.39 -0.44
CA ALA A 93 -7.66 -1.06 -1.31
C ALA A 93 -6.98 -1.56 -2.59
N TYR A 94 -7.17 -2.83 -2.90
CA TYR A 94 -6.66 -3.45 -4.12
C TYR A 94 -7.71 -3.46 -5.23
N ALA A 95 -7.27 -3.56 -6.49
CA ALA A 95 -8.14 -3.55 -7.67
C ALA A 95 -9.20 -4.68 -7.68
N ASN A 96 -8.96 -5.77 -6.95
CA ASN A 96 -9.87 -6.91 -6.82
C ASN A 96 -10.78 -6.86 -5.58
N SER A 97 -10.92 -5.68 -4.95
CA SER A 97 -11.62 -5.48 -3.67
C SER A 97 -11.07 -6.27 -2.48
N ASN A 98 -9.81 -6.71 -2.54
CA ASN A 98 -9.11 -7.05 -1.30
C ASN A 98 -8.81 -5.75 -0.53
N ILE A 99 -8.73 -5.84 0.78
CA ILE A 99 -8.41 -4.68 1.63
C ILE A 99 -7.36 -5.12 2.65
N ASP A 100 -6.32 -4.33 2.79
CA ASP A 100 -5.38 -4.42 3.89
C ASP A 100 -5.51 -3.19 4.79
N LEU A 101 -5.43 -3.40 6.10
CA LEU A 101 -5.27 -2.33 7.09
C LEU A 101 -3.83 -2.36 7.59
N LEU A 102 -3.10 -1.27 7.39
CA LEU A 102 -1.75 -1.07 7.93
C LEU A 102 -1.84 -0.20 9.18
N ARG A 103 -1.60 -0.81 10.35
CA ARG A 103 -1.61 -0.15 11.66
C ARG A 103 -0.34 -0.52 12.42
N GLN A 104 0.44 0.47 12.87
CA GLN A 104 1.68 0.26 13.64
C GLN A 104 2.62 -0.80 13.03
N ASN A 105 2.76 -0.78 11.70
CA ASN A 105 3.57 -1.73 10.94
C ASN A 105 3.04 -3.19 10.87
N THR A 106 1.84 -3.44 11.38
CA THR A 106 1.10 -4.70 11.19
C THR A 106 0.11 -4.56 10.05
N ILE A 107 0.08 -5.57 9.18
CA ILE A 107 -0.86 -5.67 8.07
C ILE A 107 -1.95 -6.66 8.46
N ILE A 108 -3.20 -6.23 8.34
CA ILE A 108 -4.39 -7.03 8.64
C ILE A 108 -5.22 -7.14 7.38
N ASN A 109 -5.41 -8.35 6.89
CA ASN A 109 -6.14 -8.60 5.65
C ASN A 109 -7.64 -8.79 5.88
N ILE A 110 -8.45 -8.15 5.04
CA ILE A 110 -9.92 -8.28 4.99
C ILE A 110 -10.30 -8.75 3.58
N PRO A 111 -10.33 -10.07 3.32
CA PRO A 111 -10.50 -10.65 2.00
C PRO A 111 -11.97 -10.89 1.60
N ASP A 112 -12.92 -10.47 2.43
CA ASP A 112 -14.33 -10.85 2.36
C ASP A 112 -14.95 -10.54 1.00
N ILE A 113 -14.78 -9.31 0.51
CA ILE A 113 -15.33 -8.88 -0.79
C ILE A 113 -14.60 -9.56 -1.94
N ARG A 114 -13.28 -9.72 -1.85
CA ARG A 114 -12.48 -10.48 -2.83
C ARG A 114 -13.02 -11.91 -2.99
N ARG A 115 -13.35 -12.59 -1.88
CA ARG A 115 -13.82 -13.99 -1.88
C ARG A 115 -15.29 -14.14 -2.27
N LYS A 116 -16.16 -13.18 -1.95
CA LYS A 116 -17.60 -13.24 -2.23
C LYS A 116 -17.89 -13.23 -3.73
N GLN A 117 -18.77 -14.09 -4.23
CA GLN A 117 -19.25 -13.99 -5.62
C GLN A 117 -20.26 -12.84 -5.71
N ILE A 118 -19.93 -11.81 -6.50
CA ILE A 118 -20.75 -10.60 -6.64
C ILE A 118 -20.91 -10.33 -8.14
N THR A 119 -22.13 -10.03 -8.56
CA THR A 119 -22.41 -9.61 -9.95
C THR A 119 -21.99 -8.15 -10.12
N GLY A 120 -21.27 -7.86 -11.21
CA GLY A 120 -20.77 -6.52 -11.50
C GLY A 120 -19.30 -6.34 -11.17
N SER A 121 -18.83 -5.10 -11.24
CA SER A 121 -17.41 -4.78 -11.10
C SER A 121 -16.99 -4.68 -9.64
N LYS A 122 -15.99 -5.46 -9.22
CA LYS A 122 -15.33 -5.35 -7.90
C LYS A 122 -14.27 -4.25 -7.84
N ARG A 123 -14.33 -3.27 -8.73
CA ARG A 123 -13.46 -2.11 -8.63
C ARG A 123 -13.89 -1.24 -7.44
N ILE A 124 -12.94 -0.84 -6.61
CA ILE A 124 -13.13 0.22 -5.62
C ILE A 124 -12.85 1.55 -6.31
N ASN A 125 -13.79 2.48 -6.21
CA ASN A 125 -13.78 3.76 -6.91
C ASN A 125 -13.30 4.88 -6.00
N SER A 126 -13.77 4.92 -4.75
CA SER A 126 -13.36 5.89 -3.73
C SER A 126 -13.45 5.28 -2.34
N ILE A 127 -12.72 5.87 -1.38
CA ILE A 127 -12.74 5.51 0.03
C ILE A 127 -12.95 6.81 0.81
N GLN A 128 -13.98 6.83 1.64
CA GLN A 128 -14.29 7.94 2.54
C GLN A 128 -14.34 7.44 3.96
N ILE A 129 -13.75 8.17 4.91
CA ILE A 129 -13.70 7.76 6.32
C ILE A 129 -14.69 8.63 7.09
N THR A 130 -15.49 8.00 7.96
CA THR A 130 -16.47 8.69 8.79
C THR A 130 -16.52 8.00 10.15
N GLY A 131 -15.91 8.65 11.15
CA GLY A 131 -15.73 8.06 12.49
C GLY A 131 -15.03 6.70 12.40
N ASP A 132 -15.68 5.68 12.95
CA ASP A 132 -15.10 4.33 13.06
C ASP A 132 -15.16 3.48 11.79
N GLU A 133 -15.61 4.06 10.68
CA GLU A 133 -15.90 3.33 9.45
C GLU A 133 -15.24 3.96 8.23
N ALA A 134 -14.85 3.09 7.29
CA ALA A 134 -14.55 3.47 5.93
C ALA A 134 -15.70 3.05 5.00
N ILE A 135 -16.23 4.00 4.24
CA ILE A 135 -17.25 3.82 3.22
C ILE A 135 -16.53 3.75 1.87
N LEU A 136 -16.69 2.63 1.17
CA LEU A 136 -16.07 2.41 -0.13
C LEU A 136 -17.15 2.41 -1.21
N SER A 137 -17.03 3.32 -2.18
CA SER A 137 -17.83 3.28 -3.41
C SER A 137 -17.21 2.25 -4.36
N CYS A 138 -18.04 1.39 -4.96
CA CYS A 138 -17.59 0.28 -5.77
C CYS A 138 -18.41 0.13 -7.04
N GLY A 139 -17.87 -0.63 -8.00
CA GLY A 139 -18.51 -0.97 -9.26
C GLY A 139 -19.80 -1.81 -9.14
N PHE A 140 -20.13 -2.30 -7.95
CA PHE A 140 -21.34 -3.08 -7.69
C PHE A 140 -22.25 -2.47 -6.62
N GLY A 141 -21.83 -1.41 -5.93
CA GLY A 141 -22.55 -0.83 -4.79
C GLY A 141 -21.65 -0.13 -3.79
N ILE A 142 -22.05 -0.12 -2.51
CA ILE A 142 -21.33 0.54 -1.41
C ILE A 142 -20.95 -0.48 -0.35
N ILE A 143 -19.75 -0.39 0.19
CA ILE A 143 -19.29 -1.18 1.34
C ILE A 143 -19.11 -0.25 2.54
N ARG A 144 -19.55 -0.69 3.72
CA ARG A 144 -19.12 -0.12 5.01
C ARG A 144 -18.14 -1.08 5.67
N LEU A 145 -16.94 -0.59 5.93
CA LEU A 145 -15.85 -1.31 6.59
C LEU A 145 -15.69 -0.75 8.00
N ASN A 146 -15.78 -1.61 9.03
CA ASN A 146 -15.56 -1.19 10.41
C ASN A 146 -14.07 -1.28 10.76
N LEU A 147 -13.46 -0.17 11.15
CA LEU A 147 -12.02 -0.05 11.39
C LEU A 147 -11.60 -0.53 12.80
N ILE A 148 -12.55 -0.66 13.73
CA ILE A 148 -12.32 -1.20 15.07
C ILE A 148 -12.38 -2.72 15.03
N ARG A 149 -13.47 -3.26 14.47
CA ARG A 149 -13.75 -4.69 14.35
C ARG A 149 -13.00 -5.36 13.20
N GLN A 150 -12.44 -4.57 12.27
CA GLN A 150 -11.64 -5.04 11.14
C GLN A 150 -12.44 -6.00 10.24
N GLU A 151 -13.68 -5.64 9.95
CA GLU A 151 -14.62 -6.47 9.18
C GLU A 151 -15.46 -5.62 8.22
N VAL A 152 -16.04 -6.28 7.21
CA VAL A 152 -17.09 -5.67 6.39
C VAL A 152 -18.38 -5.64 7.22
N ALA A 153 -18.78 -4.45 7.68
CA ALA A 153 -19.99 -4.26 8.47
C ALA A 153 -21.25 -4.43 7.63
N SER A 154 -21.26 -3.91 6.40
CA SER A 154 -22.42 -3.97 5.51
C SER A 154 -22.05 -3.79 4.04
N THR A 155 -22.89 -4.31 3.15
CA THR A 155 -22.83 -4.06 1.71
C THR A 155 -24.21 -3.63 1.22
N TYR A 156 -24.28 -2.53 0.48
CA TYR A 156 -25.52 -1.96 -0.03
C TYR A 156 -25.54 -2.03 -1.56
N TYR A 157 -26.62 -2.59 -2.10
CA TYR A 157 -26.93 -2.56 -3.53
C TYR A 157 -28.05 -1.54 -3.73
N ILE A 158 -27.72 -0.44 -4.40
CA ILE A 158 -28.56 0.76 -4.44
C ILE A 158 -29.26 0.97 -5.79
N GLY A 159 -29.19 -0.01 -6.70
CA GLY A 159 -29.93 0.03 -7.96
C GLY A 159 -31.42 -0.25 -7.78
N PRO A 160 -32.25 0.06 -8.80
CA PRO A 160 -33.67 -0.27 -8.78
C PRO A 160 -33.89 -1.76 -8.46
N GLY A 161 -34.75 -2.04 -7.47
CA GLY A 161 -35.02 -3.41 -7.02
C GLY A 161 -33.86 -4.11 -6.31
N GLY A 162 -32.85 -3.37 -5.82
CA GLY A 162 -31.65 -3.94 -5.20
C GLY A 162 -30.64 -4.48 -6.22
N SER A 163 -30.69 -4.00 -7.46
CA SER A 163 -29.71 -4.33 -8.49
C SER A 163 -28.34 -3.71 -8.20
N HIS A 164 -27.30 -4.28 -8.83
CA HIS A 164 -25.92 -3.81 -8.71
C HIS A 164 -25.72 -2.63 -9.68
N ILE A 165 -25.34 -1.48 -9.15
CA ILE A 165 -24.95 -0.31 -9.94
C ILE A 165 -23.59 0.19 -9.47
N GLU A 166 -22.82 0.75 -10.38
CA GLU A 166 -21.54 1.38 -10.06
C GLU A 166 -21.77 2.70 -9.33
N VAL A 167 -21.01 2.91 -8.24
CA VAL A 167 -21.05 4.11 -7.42
C VAL A 167 -19.68 4.77 -7.46
N PHE A 168 -19.65 6.08 -7.68
CA PHE A 168 -18.41 6.87 -7.76
C PHE A 168 -18.23 7.69 -6.49
#